data_AF-A0A965YS42-F1
#
_entry.id   AF-A0A965YS42-F1
#
_cell.length_a   1.000
_cell.length_b   1.000
_cell.length_c   1.000
_cell.angle_alpha   90.00
_cell.angle_beta   90.00
_cell.angle_gamma   90.00
#
_symmetry.space_group_name_H-M   'P 1'
#
loop_
_entity.id
_entity.type
_entity.pdbx_description
1 polymer ?
#
loop_
_entity_poly.entity_id
_entity_poly.type
_entity_poly.pdbx_seq_one_letter_code
_entity_poly.pdbx_strand_id
1 'polypeptide(L)'
;MFDDALERYNAKQTRKDRKMDDYYEHIRQGNQENLFYEVIFQIGNKDDMAVGTEEGMLAKEMLCEFMQDFQKRNPNLKVFSAHIHMDEATPHLHIDFVPFTTGSKRGLDTRVSLKKALEKMVNIPLRRYIDQ
;
A
#
# COMPACT_ATOMS: atom_id res chain seq x y z
N MET A 1 12.94 -1.50 -7.66
CA MET A 1 12.58 -1.14 -6.25
C MET A 1 13.23 -2.08 -5.25
N PHE A 2 13.33 -3.37 -5.56
CA PHE A 2 13.88 -4.39 -4.67
C PHE A 2 15.19 -5.02 -5.16
N ASP A 3 15.64 -4.68 -6.36
CA ASP A 3 16.75 -5.36 -7.05
C ASP A 3 18.06 -5.28 -6.25
N ASP A 4 18.47 -4.07 -5.84
CA ASP A 4 19.66 -3.92 -4.99
C ASP A 4 19.53 -4.66 -3.64
N ALA A 5 18.32 -4.75 -3.09
CA ALA A 5 18.06 -5.45 -1.83
C ALA A 5 18.18 -6.97 -2.01
N LEU A 6 17.71 -7.48 -3.15
CA LEU A 6 17.85 -8.88 -3.55
C LEU A 6 19.32 -9.23 -3.77
N GLU A 7 20.07 -8.39 -4.48
CA GLU A 7 21.51 -8.57 -4.69
C GLU A 7 22.27 -8.62 -3.35
N ARG A 8 22.04 -7.65 -2.47
CA ARG A 8 22.64 -7.63 -1.12
C ARG A 8 22.25 -8.83 -0.29
N TYR A 9 21.02 -9.33 -0.42
CA TYR A 9 20.56 -10.52 0.28
C TYR A 9 21.28 -11.78 -0.24
N ASN A 10 21.33 -11.96 -1.56
CA ASN A 10 21.94 -13.11 -2.23
C ASN A 10 23.46 -13.17 -2.05
N ALA A 11 24.14 -12.02 -2.03
CA ALA A 11 25.58 -11.94 -1.79
C ALA A 11 25.99 -12.49 -0.40
N LYS A 12 25.08 -12.43 0.58
CA LYS A 12 25.29 -12.94 1.95
C LYS A 12 24.95 -14.43 2.09
N GLN A 13 24.33 -15.06 1.10
CA GLN A 13 23.94 -16.47 1.17
C GLN A 13 25.07 -17.40 0.72
N THR A 14 25.51 -18.27 1.63
CA THR A 14 26.47 -19.35 1.32
C THR A 14 25.79 -20.59 0.73
N ARG A 15 24.51 -20.79 1.04
CA ARG A 15 23.69 -21.91 0.56
C ARG A 15 22.90 -21.52 -0.67
N LYS A 16 23.00 -22.32 -1.75
CA LYS A 16 22.32 -22.06 -3.02
C LYS A 16 20.78 -22.06 -2.89
N ASP A 17 20.22 -22.96 -2.08
CA ASP A 17 18.77 -23.07 -1.86
C ASP A 17 18.15 -21.88 -1.09
N ARG A 18 18.98 -21.01 -0.51
CA ARG A 18 18.54 -19.78 0.15
C ARG A 18 18.64 -18.55 -0.74
N LYS A 19 19.29 -18.66 -1.91
CA LYS A 19 19.30 -17.59 -2.89
C LYS A 19 17.95 -17.53 -3.58
N MET A 20 17.60 -16.33 -4.01
CA MET A 20 16.32 -16.05 -4.63
C MET A 20 16.61 -15.41 -5.97
N ASP A 21 16.20 -16.06 -7.05
CA ASP A 21 16.52 -15.60 -8.41
C ASP A 21 15.62 -14.43 -8.81
N ASP A 22 14.34 -14.51 -8.47
CA ASP A 22 13.33 -13.48 -8.72
C ASP A 22 12.49 -13.26 -7.46
N TYR A 23 12.49 -12.02 -6.96
CA TYR A 23 11.75 -11.66 -5.76
C TYR A 23 10.23 -11.58 -5.98
N TYR A 24 9.78 -11.19 -7.18
CA TYR A 24 8.37 -11.17 -7.52
C TYR A 24 7.80 -12.59 -7.49
N GLU A 25 8.46 -13.53 -8.16
CA GLU A 25 8.05 -14.95 -8.16
C GLU A 25 8.09 -15.56 -6.76
N HIS A 26 9.07 -15.19 -5.94
CA HIS A 26 9.13 -15.63 -4.55
C HIS A 26 7.90 -15.19 -3.74
N ILE A 27 7.43 -13.95 -3.90
CA ILE A 27 6.21 -13.49 -3.23
C ILE A 27 4.99 -14.18 -3.83
N ARG A 28 4.90 -14.25 -5.16
CA ARG A 28 3.75 -14.84 -5.88
C ARG A 28 3.50 -16.31 -5.51
N GLN A 29 4.57 -17.08 -5.29
CA GLN A 29 4.49 -18.49 -4.91
C GLN A 29 4.40 -18.70 -3.39
N GLY A 30 4.69 -17.66 -2.60
CA GLY A 30 4.61 -17.66 -1.15
C GLY A 30 3.18 -17.42 -0.64
N ASN A 31 3.03 -17.48 0.68
CA ASN A 31 1.77 -17.22 1.37
C ASN A 31 1.91 -16.21 2.53
N GLN A 32 3.06 -15.53 2.62
CA GLN A 32 3.35 -14.60 3.71
C GLN A 32 2.87 -13.18 3.44
N GLU A 33 2.96 -12.71 2.20
CA GLU A 33 2.67 -11.34 1.79
C GLU A 33 1.94 -11.38 0.44
N ASN A 34 1.05 -10.41 0.18
CA ASN A 34 0.42 -10.25 -1.12
C ASN A 34 1.34 -9.45 -2.05
N LEU A 35 1.17 -9.62 -3.37
CA LEU A 35 1.90 -8.83 -4.37
C LEU A 35 1.59 -7.34 -4.28
N PHE A 36 0.32 -7.01 -4.03
CA PHE A 36 -0.17 -5.66 -3.83
C PHE A 36 -1.47 -5.68 -3.03
N TYR A 37 -1.95 -4.49 -2.70
CA TYR A 37 -3.23 -4.26 -2.05
C TYR A 37 -3.97 -3.14 -2.79
N GLU A 38 -5.28 -3.26 -2.83
CA GLU A 38 -6.21 -2.24 -3.28
C GLU A 38 -6.89 -1.62 -2.05
N VAL A 39 -7.07 -0.30 -2.07
CA VAL A 39 -7.94 0.41 -1.13
C VAL A 39 -8.94 1.24 -1.89
N ILE A 40 -10.19 1.22 -1.43
CA ILE A 40 -11.29 1.98 -2.02
C ILE A 40 -11.66 3.11 -1.05
N PHE A 41 -11.67 4.34 -1.56
CA PHE A 41 -12.13 5.53 -0.84
C PHE A 41 -13.43 6.03 -1.45
N GLN A 42 -14.44 6.23 -0.60
CA GLN A 42 -15.74 6.79 -0.97
C GLN A 42 -16.15 7.81 0.08
N ILE A 43 -16.81 8.88 -0.36
CA ILE A 43 -17.43 9.88 0.52
C ILE A 43 -18.94 9.72 0.37
N GLY A 44 -19.65 9.58 1.49
CA GLY A 44 -21.09 9.32 1.49
C GLY A 44 -21.48 8.00 0.81
N ASN A 45 -22.68 7.96 0.25
CA ASN A 45 -23.30 6.83 -0.43
C ASN A 45 -24.24 7.31 -1.54
N LYS A 46 -25.04 6.40 -2.12
CA LYS A 46 -25.92 6.72 -3.26
C LYS A 46 -27.07 7.68 -2.91
N ASP A 47 -27.40 7.85 -1.64
CA ASP A 47 -28.53 8.67 -1.20
C ASP A 47 -28.12 10.14 -1.02
N ASP A 48 -26.84 10.43 -0.77
CA ASP A 48 -26.31 11.78 -0.51
C ASP A 48 -25.21 12.25 -1.48
N MET A 49 -24.49 11.32 -2.13
CA MET A 49 -23.33 11.59 -3.00
C MET A 49 -23.45 10.83 -4.33
N ALA A 50 -24.65 10.67 -4.86
CA ALA A 50 -24.88 9.88 -6.07
C ALA A 50 -24.13 10.43 -7.30
N VAL A 51 -23.72 9.54 -8.19
CA VAL A 51 -23.19 9.96 -9.51
C VAL A 51 -24.26 10.77 -10.26
N GLY A 52 -23.85 11.90 -10.84
CA GLY A 52 -24.72 12.79 -11.61
C GLY A 52 -25.37 13.91 -10.80
N THR A 53 -25.16 13.96 -9.48
CA THR A 53 -25.57 15.10 -8.63
C THR A 53 -24.40 16.06 -8.40
N GLU A 54 -24.71 17.24 -7.83
CA GLU A 54 -23.70 18.23 -7.43
C GLU A 54 -22.81 17.68 -6.32
N GLU A 55 -23.41 17.00 -5.34
CA GLU A 55 -22.70 16.36 -4.23
C GLU A 55 -21.76 15.24 -4.71
N GLY A 56 -22.17 14.43 -5.69
CA GLY A 56 -21.29 13.44 -6.31
C GLY A 56 -20.09 14.09 -7.02
N MET A 57 -20.29 15.23 -7.68
CA MET A 57 -19.17 15.97 -8.29
C MET A 57 -18.23 16.55 -7.23
N LEU A 58 -18.76 17.05 -6.11
CA LEU A 58 -17.97 17.50 -4.98
C LEU A 58 -17.16 16.35 -4.35
N ALA A 59 -17.77 15.19 -4.14
CA ALA A 59 -17.08 14.00 -3.65
C ALA A 59 -15.92 13.60 -4.58
N LYS A 60 -16.13 13.66 -5.89
CA LYS A 60 -15.08 13.40 -6.89
C LYS A 60 -13.91 14.37 -6.73
N GLU A 61 -14.17 15.68 -6.62
CA GLU A 61 -13.13 16.70 -6.45
C GLU A 61 -12.31 16.44 -5.17
N MET A 62 -12.98 16.19 -4.04
CA MET A 62 -12.34 15.85 -2.77
C MET A 62 -11.47 14.58 -2.87
N LEU A 63 -11.94 13.54 -3.55
CA LEU A 63 -11.17 12.30 -3.78
C LEU A 63 -9.94 12.56 -4.68
N CYS A 64 -10.08 13.39 -5.71
CA CYS A 64 -8.97 13.80 -6.56
C CYS A 64 -7.90 14.56 -5.76
N GLU A 65 -8.30 15.53 -4.93
CA GLU A 65 -7.40 16.27 -4.03
C GLU A 65 -6.72 15.34 -3.02
N PHE A 66 -7.48 14.43 -2.41
CA PHE A 66 -6.95 13.43 -1.49
C PHE A 66 -5.82 12.61 -2.11
N MET A 67 -5.97 12.20 -3.37
CA MET A 67 -4.98 11.39 -4.10
C MET A 67 -3.68 12.15 -4.37
N GLN A 68 -3.74 13.47 -4.64
CA GLN A 68 -2.57 14.30 -4.97
C GLN A 68 -1.47 14.22 -3.90
N ASP A 69 -1.86 14.12 -2.63
CA ASP A 69 -0.93 14.02 -1.50
C ASP A 69 -0.88 12.63 -0.85
N PHE A 70 -1.64 11.65 -1.36
CA PHE A 70 -1.70 10.30 -0.77
C PHE A 70 -0.32 9.65 -0.66
N GLN A 71 0.46 9.62 -1.75
CA GLN A 71 1.79 9.01 -1.76
C GLN A 71 2.76 9.73 -0.81
N LYS A 72 2.65 11.06 -0.69
CA LYS A 72 3.51 11.86 0.20
C LYS A 72 3.22 11.56 1.67
N ARG A 73 1.94 11.44 2.03
CA ARG A 73 1.49 11.06 3.38
C ARG A 73 1.81 9.60 3.73
N ASN A 74 1.88 8.74 2.72
CA ASN A 74 2.07 7.29 2.86
C ASN A 74 3.34 6.82 2.12
N PRO A 75 4.54 7.24 2.52
CA PRO A 75 5.78 6.97 1.76
C PRO A 75 6.15 5.48 1.65
N ASN A 76 5.59 4.63 2.52
CA ASN A 76 5.80 3.18 2.51
C ASN A 76 4.74 2.39 1.73
N LEU A 77 3.75 3.05 1.13
CA LEU A 77 2.81 2.44 0.18
C LEU A 77 3.19 2.92 -1.22
N LYS A 78 3.91 2.12 -1.99
CA LYS A 78 4.28 2.50 -3.36
C LYS A 78 3.06 2.34 -4.26
N VAL A 79 2.40 3.45 -4.58
CA VAL A 79 1.25 3.45 -5.49
C VAL A 79 1.74 3.18 -6.91
N PHE A 80 1.02 2.31 -7.62
CA PHE A 80 1.24 2.06 -9.06
C PHE A 80 -0.01 2.26 -9.90
N SER A 81 -1.21 2.26 -9.29
CA SER A 81 -2.45 2.63 -9.98
C SER A 81 -3.38 3.42 -9.08
N ALA A 82 -4.17 4.32 -9.67
CA ALA A 82 -5.24 5.03 -9.00
C ALA A 82 -6.35 5.38 -10.01
N HIS A 83 -7.58 4.98 -9.71
CA HIS A 83 -8.73 5.13 -10.61
C HIS A 83 -9.94 5.69 -9.88
N ILE A 84 -10.55 6.74 -10.43
CA ILE A 84 -11.82 7.27 -9.93
C ILE A 84 -12.96 6.74 -10.79
N HIS A 85 -13.91 6.06 -10.17
CA HIS A 85 -15.09 5.52 -10.81
C HIS A 85 -16.25 6.50 -10.66
N MET A 86 -16.82 6.88 -11.80
CA MET A 86 -17.98 7.78 -11.92
C MET A 86 -19.11 7.11 -12.71
N ASP A 87 -19.04 5.80 -12.90
CA ASP A 87 -19.94 4.97 -13.69
C ASP A 87 -20.77 4.00 -12.83
N GLU A 88 -20.63 4.08 -11.51
CA GLU A 88 -21.39 3.31 -10.52
C GLU A 88 -22.37 4.20 -9.72
N ALA A 89 -22.89 3.70 -8.59
CA ALA A 89 -23.89 4.42 -7.79
C ALA A 89 -23.31 5.64 -7.04
N THR A 90 -22.05 5.57 -6.64
CA THR A 90 -21.38 6.61 -5.84
C THR A 90 -19.93 6.76 -6.31
N PRO A 91 -19.40 7.98 -6.46
CA PRO A 91 -18.00 8.21 -6.79
C PRO A 91 -17.07 7.54 -5.78
N HIS A 92 -16.14 6.73 -6.27
CA HIS A 92 -15.15 6.09 -5.41
C HIS A 92 -13.80 5.95 -6.12
N LEU A 93 -12.73 6.01 -5.32
CA LEU A 93 -11.34 6.01 -5.75
C LEU A 93 -10.69 4.69 -5.35
N HIS A 94 -10.24 3.92 -6.32
CA HIS A 94 -9.36 2.77 -6.13
C HIS A 94 -7.91 3.24 -6.12
N ILE A 95 -7.12 2.77 -5.16
CA ILE A 95 -5.67 2.97 -5.11
C ILE A 95 -4.99 1.62 -4.94
N ASP A 96 -4.21 1.24 -5.94
CA ASP A 96 -3.39 0.03 -5.90
C ASP A 96 -1.95 0.35 -5.52
N PHE A 97 -1.43 -0.35 -4.53
CA PHE A 97 -0.10 -0.10 -4.00
C PHE A 97 0.63 -1.36 -3.54
N VAL A 98 1.96 -1.29 -3.58
CA VAL A 98 2.87 -2.27 -2.98
C VAL A 98 3.38 -1.72 -1.65
N PRO A 99 2.99 -2.30 -0.49
CA PRO A 99 3.52 -1.86 0.79
C PRO A 99 4.92 -2.42 0.99
N PHE A 100 5.85 -1.57 1.41
CA PHE A 100 7.23 -1.99 1.62
C PHE A 100 7.84 -1.40 2.88
N THR A 101 8.86 -2.09 3.38
CA THR A 101 9.70 -1.63 4.48
C THR A 101 11.17 -1.68 4.07
N THR A 102 11.98 -0.90 4.77
CA THR A 102 13.43 -0.78 4.59
C THR A 102 14.12 -0.99 5.94
N GLY A 103 15.37 -1.46 5.92
CA GLY A 103 16.16 -1.72 7.13
C GLY A 103 15.75 -2.98 7.89
N SER A 104 15.09 -3.94 7.22
CA SER A 104 14.75 -5.22 7.84
C SER A 104 15.99 -6.00 8.25
N LYS A 105 15.98 -6.56 9.47
CA LYS A 105 17.06 -7.43 9.99
C LYS A 105 16.93 -8.89 9.56
N ARG A 106 15.78 -9.27 8.99
CA ARG A 106 15.47 -10.64 8.54
C ARG A 106 15.01 -10.59 7.08
N GLY A 107 15.47 -11.54 6.27
CA GLY A 107 15.19 -11.57 4.83
C GLY A 107 15.90 -10.42 4.08
N LEU A 108 15.32 -9.98 2.97
CA LEU A 108 15.74 -8.79 2.24
C LEU A 108 15.59 -7.55 3.14
N ASP A 109 16.55 -6.63 3.07
CA ASP A 109 16.55 -5.41 3.90
C ASP A 109 15.46 -4.43 3.46
N THR A 110 15.18 -4.37 2.16
CA THR A 110 14.01 -3.73 1.56
C THR A 110 13.09 -4.81 1.01
N ARG A 111 11.86 -4.89 1.52
CA ARG A 111 10.94 -6.00 1.21
C ARG A 111 9.48 -5.59 1.30
N VAL A 112 8.61 -6.34 0.63
CA VAL A 112 7.16 -6.24 0.80
C VAL A 112 6.80 -6.60 2.23
N SER A 113 6.00 -5.74 2.88
CA SER A 113 5.34 -6.06 4.14
C SER A 113 4.30 -5.01 4.50
N LEU A 114 3.01 -5.37 4.47
CA LEU A 114 1.94 -4.44 4.86
C LEU A 114 2.07 -4.03 6.33
N LYS A 115 2.25 -5.01 7.23
CA LYS A 115 2.38 -4.75 8.66
C LYS A 115 3.49 -3.75 8.96
N LYS A 116 4.67 -3.93 8.36
CA LYS A 116 5.81 -3.04 8.60
C LYS A 116 5.67 -1.69 7.91
N ALA A 117 4.99 -1.61 6.77
CA ALA A 117 4.68 -0.33 6.14
C ALA A 117 3.75 0.51 7.06
N LEU A 118 2.71 -0.11 7.62
CA LEU A 118 1.78 0.57 8.53
C LEU A 118 2.41 0.95 9.87
N GLU A 119 3.25 0.10 10.46
CA GLU A 119 4.01 0.45 11.68
C GLU A 119 4.84 1.72 11.52
N LYS A 120 5.35 2.01 10.31
CA LYS A 120 6.13 3.24 10.03
C LYS A 120 5.25 4.49 9.89
N MET A 121 3.94 4.33 9.66
CA MET A 121 2.99 5.44 9.53
C MET A 121 2.39 5.85 10.87
N VAL A 122 2.23 4.89 11.78
CA VAL A 122 1.69 5.14 13.12
C VAL A 122 2.82 5.60 14.04
N ASN A 123 3.07 6.91 14.11
CA ASN A 123 3.98 7.50 15.09
C ASN A 123 3.36 7.57 16.50
N ILE A 124 2.51 6.61 16.85
CA ILE A 124 1.90 6.47 18.17
C ILE A 124 2.51 5.22 18.80
N PRO A 125 3.30 5.31 19.89
CA PRO A 125 3.63 4.14 20.66
C PRO A 125 2.32 3.53 21.17
N LEU A 126 2.01 2.31 20.73
CA LEU A 126 0.84 1.50 21.12
C LEU A 126 0.69 1.28 22.65
N ARG A 127 1.55 1.87 23.47
CA ARG A 127 1.60 1.74 24.93
C ARG A 127 0.76 2.77 25.72
N ARG A 128 0.03 3.70 25.07
CA ARG A 128 -0.68 4.78 25.81
C ARG A 128 -2.20 4.67 25.94
N TYR A 129 -2.83 3.59 25.49
CA TYR A 129 -4.30 3.48 25.49
C TYR A 129 -4.88 2.30 26.30
N ILE A 130 -4.13 1.70 27.24
CA ILE A 130 -4.66 0.59 28.07
C ILE A 130 -4.69 0.92 29.59
N ASP A 131 -4.34 2.14 30.02
CA ASP A 131 -4.40 2.53 31.44
C ASP A 131 -5.16 3.85 31.66
N GLN A 132 -6.47 3.88 31.34
CA GLN A 132 -7.43 4.84 31.90
C GLN A 132 -8.71 4.13 32.30
#